data_AF-A0A258L340-F1
#
_entry.id   AF-A0A258L340-F1
#
_cell.length_a   1.000
_cell.length_b   1.000
_cell.length_c   1.000
_cell.angle_alpha   90.00
_cell.angle_beta   90.00
_cell.angle_gamma   90.00
#
_symmetry.space_group_name_H-M   'P 1'
#
loop_
_entity.id
_entity.type
_entity.pdbx_description
1 polymer ?
#
loop_
_entity_poly.entity_id
_entity_poly.type
_entity_poly.pdbx_seq_one_letter_code
_entity_poly.pdbx_strand_id
1 'polypeptide(L)'
;MGLILFGAVYHMGPRLTGRQWPAPALIKVHFWLVVVGFAIYFFALTIGGVLQGLAMLDATRPFADSVTVLAPYLEARSVGGALMTLGHLIFAGHFVALLAQGRAPQAGTAPTDTVPATAA
;
A
#
# COMPACT_ATOMS: atom_id res chain seq x y z
N MET A 1 -5.54 1.90 -7.57
CA MET A 1 -4.38 1.54 -8.42
C MET A 1 -3.07 1.28 -7.65
N GLY A 2 -2.97 1.49 -6.33
CA GLY A 2 -1.75 1.19 -5.56
C GLY A 2 -1.60 -0.24 -5.03
N LEU A 3 -2.69 -0.87 -4.54
CA LEU A 3 -2.61 -2.16 -3.82
C LEU A 3 -1.98 -3.30 -4.63
N ILE A 4 -2.26 -3.38 -5.93
CA ILE A 4 -1.69 -4.40 -6.82
C ILE A 4 -0.17 -4.21 -6.96
N LEU A 5 0.28 -2.96 -7.13
CA LEU A 5 1.69 -2.63 -7.20
C LEU A 5 2.43 -2.99 -5.90
N PHE A 6 1.86 -2.65 -4.74
CA PHE A 6 2.45 -3.04 -3.46
C PHE A 6 2.48 -4.55 -3.27
N GLY A 7 1.43 -5.27 -3.68
CA GLY A 7 1.40 -6.74 -3.69
C GLY A 7 2.50 -7.33 -4.57
N ALA A 8 2.71 -6.76 -5.77
CA ALA A 8 3.79 -7.18 -6.65
C ALA A 8 5.18 -6.94 -6.01
N VAL A 9 5.40 -5.78 -5.37
CA VAL A 9 6.66 -5.52 -4.66
C VAL A 9 6.88 -6.50 -3.50
N TYR A 10 5.84 -6.81 -2.72
CA TYR A 10 5.94 -7.81 -1.65
C TYR A 10 6.30 -9.21 -2.18
N HIS A 11 5.82 -9.55 -3.37
CA HIS A 11 6.17 -10.81 -4.03
C HIS A 11 7.58 -10.81 -4.64
N MET A 12 7.99 -9.69 -5.25
CA MET A 12 9.29 -9.57 -5.93
C MET A 12 10.45 -9.35 -4.96
N GLY A 13 10.22 -8.67 -3.83
CA GLY A 13 11.26 -8.32 -2.85
C GLY A 13 12.18 -9.50 -2.49
N PRO A 14 11.64 -10.65 -2.05
CA PRO A 14 12.47 -11.80 -1.70
C PRO A 14 13.24 -12.41 -2.86
N ARG A 15 12.70 -12.32 -4.08
CA ARG A 15 13.36 -12.84 -5.29
C ARG A 15 14.53 -11.95 -5.71
N LEU A 16 14.43 -10.65 -5.46
CA LEU A 16 15.48 -9.67 -5.80
C LEU A 16 16.61 -9.66 -4.78
N THR A 17 16.31 -9.78 -3.49
CA THR A 17 17.32 -9.75 -2.43
C THR A 17 17.79 -11.15 -2.01
N GLY A 18 17.09 -12.21 -2.38
CA GLY A 18 17.35 -13.56 -1.87
C GLY A 18 17.07 -13.71 -0.38
N ARG A 19 16.35 -12.74 0.23
CA ARG A 19 16.03 -12.73 1.67
C ARG A 19 14.54 -12.56 1.91
N GLN A 20 14.06 -13.17 2.98
CA GLN A 20 12.68 -12.99 3.41
C GLN A 20 12.49 -11.62 4.05
N TRP A 21 11.25 -11.14 4.08
CA TRP A 21 10.91 -9.87 4.72
C TRP A 21 11.25 -9.89 6.22
N PRO A 22 11.92 -8.85 6.76
CA PRO A 22 12.41 -8.85 8.15
C PRO A 22 11.31 -9.07 9.20
N ALA A 23 10.07 -8.65 8.87
CA ALA A 23 8.91 -8.71 9.75
C ALA A 23 7.62 -8.90 8.93
N PRO A 24 7.14 -10.14 8.75
CA PRO A 24 5.93 -10.42 7.96
C PRO A 24 4.66 -9.75 8.50
N ALA A 25 4.62 -9.45 9.81
CA ALA A 25 3.50 -8.73 10.42
C ALA A 25 3.30 -7.31 9.84
N LEU A 26 4.38 -6.61 9.46
CA LEU A 26 4.31 -5.26 8.89
C LEU A 26 3.57 -5.24 7.55
N ILE A 27 3.62 -6.34 6.79
CA ILE A 27 2.87 -6.50 5.54
C ILE A 27 1.36 -6.44 5.81
N LYS A 28 0.91 -7.18 6.84
CA LYS A 28 -0.50 -7.18 7.27
C LYS A 28 -0.92 -5.81 7.81
N VAL A 29 -0.05 -5.15 8.58
CA VAL A 29 -0.31 -3.81 9.12
C VAL A 29 -0.47 -2.79 8.00
N HIS A 30 0.45 -2.76 7.02
CA HIS A 30 0.33 -1.91 5.84
C HIS A 30 -0.98 -2.18 5.08
N PHE A 31 -1.28 -3.46 4.81
CA PHE A 31 -2.51 -3.83 4.11
C PHE A 31 -3.76 -3.29 4.82
N TRP A 32 -3.90 -3.53 6.13
CA TRP A 32 -5.09 -3.12 6.86
C TRP A 32 -5.19 -1.60 7.03
N LEU A 33 -4.06 -0.89 7.24
CA LEU A 33 -4.05 0.58 7.27
C LEU A 33 -4.57 1.18 5.96
N VAL A 34 -4.10 0.66 4.82
CA VAL A 34 -4.51 1.17 3.51
C VAL A 34 -5.96 0.78 3.21
N VAL A 35 -6.39 -0.45 3.50
CA VAL A 35 -7.77 -0.89 3.26
C VAL A 35 -8.77 -0.11 4.11
N VAL A 36 -8.52 0.03 5.41
CA VAL A 36 -9.39 0.78 6.31
C VAL A 36 -9.40 2.27 5.95
N GLY A 37 -8.23 2.86 5.71
CA GLY A 37 -8.13 4.25 5.30
C GLY A 37 -8.85 4.54 3.98
N PHE A 38 -8.72 3.63 3.00
CA PHE A 38 -9.44 3.72 1.73
C PHE A 38 -10.95 3.58 1.92
N ALA A 39 -11.42 2.63 2.74
CA ALA A 39 -12.84 2.46 3.01
C ALA A 39 -13.45 3.74 3.60
N ILE A 40 -12.81 4.32 4.63
CA ILE A 40 -13.25 5.58 5.25
C ILE A 40 -13.32 6.69 4.19
N TYR A 41 -12.25 6.85 3.40
CA TYR A 41 -12.17 7.87 2.36
C TYR A 41 -13.29 7.70 1.31
N PHE A 42 -13.47 6.48 0.83
CA PHE A 42 -14.45 6.14 -0.20
C PHE A 42 -15.89 6.40 0.26
N PHE A 43 -16.27 5.88 1.42
CA PHE A 43 -17.63 6.06 1.93
C PHE A 43 -17.91 7.52 2.32
N ALA A 44 -16.97 8.19 2.97
CA ALA A 44 -17.13 9.59 3.36
C ALA A 44 -17.38 10.49 2.14
N LEU A 45 -16.57 10.37 1.09
CA LEU A 45 -16.74 11.20 -0.10
C LEU A 45 -17.93 10.79 -0.95
N THR A 46 -18.28 9.51 -0.99
CA THR A 46 -19.49 9.07 -1.71
C THR A 46 -20.73 9.68 -1.08
N ILE A 47 -20.87 9.62 0.25
CA ILE A 47 -22.01 10.20 0.96
C ILE A 47 -21.99 11.73 0.87
N GLY A 48 -20.83 12.34 1.15
CA GLY A 48 -20.66 13.79 1.08
C GLY A 48 -20.99 14.35 -0.31
N GLY A 49 -20.54 13.67 -1.37
CA GLY A 49 -20.84 14.06 -2.75
C GLY A 49 -22.33 13.98 -3.10
N VAL A 50 -23.03 12.95 -2.64
CA VAL A 50 -24.49 12.85 -2.82
C VAL A 50 -25.21 13.99 -2.10
N LEU A 51 -24.88 14.25 -0.83
CA LEU A 51 -25.52 15.31 -0.05
C LEU A 51 -25.22 16.71 -0.60
N GLN A 52 -23.98 16.95 -1.03
CA GLN A 52 -23.61 18.19 -1.71
C GLN A 52 -24.41 18.35 -3.00
N GLY A 53 -24.53 17.30 -3.81
CA GLY A 53 -25.33 17.33 -5.05
C GLY A 53 -26.80 17.63 -4.79
N LEU A 54 -27.40 17.04 -3.75
CA LEU A 54 -28.78 17.34 -3.34
C LEU A 54 -28.95 18.79 -2.88
N ALA A 55 -27.98 19.32 -2.11
CA ALA A 55 -28.01 20.72 -1.69
C ALA A 55 -27.88 21.69 -2.87
N MET A 56 -27.10 21.34 -3.90
CA MET A 56 -27.00 22.14 -5.13
C MET A 56 -28.24 22.08 -6.02
N LEU A 57 -29.08 21.04 -5.87
CA LEU A 57 -30.33 20.91 -6.60
C LEU A 57 -31.46 21.80 -6.03
N ASP A 58 -31.33 22.21 -4.76
CA ASP A 58 -32.29 23.05 -4.07
C ASP A 58 -32.03 24.53 -4.37
N ALA A 59 -32.80 25.08 -5.33
CA ALA A 59 -32.69 26.49 -5.75
C ALA A 59 -33.03 27.51 -4.65
N THR A 60 -33.63 27.07 -3.54
CA THR A 60 -33.94 27.95 -2.39
C THR A 60 -32.74 28.15 -1.46
N ARG A 61 -31.70 27.32 -1.59
CA ARG A 61 -30.51 27.37 -0.75
C ARG A 61 -29.36 28.12 -1.44
N PRO A 62 -28.57 28.92 -0.70
CA PRO A 62 -27.34 29.46 -1.23
C PRO A 62 -26.33 28.34 -1.50
N PHE A 63 -25.51 28.51 -2.55
CA PHE A 63 -24.46 27.55 -2.89
C PHE A 63 -23.50 27.26 -1.70
N ALA A 64 -23.27 28.24 -0.83
CA ALA A 64 -22.44 28.09 0.36
C ALA A 64 -22.89 26.93 1.27
N ASP A 65 -24.19 26.65 1.34
CA ASP A 65 -24.72 25.54 2.16
C ASP A 65 -24.28 24.17 1.62
N SER A 66 -24.09 24.05 0.31
CA SER A 66 -23.57 22.81 -0.28
C SER A 66 -22.13 22.51 0.15
N VAL A 67 -21.35 23.57 0.43
CA VAL A 67 -19.96 23.45 0.89
C VAL A 67 -19.90 23.15 2.38
N THR A 68 -20.76 23.78 3.19
CA THR A 68 -20.77 23.57 4.65
C THR A 68 -21.19 22.15 5.02
N VAL A 69 -22.11 21.54 4.26
CA VAL A 69 -22.52 20.13 4.42
C VAL A 69 -21.34 19.15 4.29
N LEU A 70 -20.28 19.51 3.55
CA LEU A 70 -19.12 18.64 3.35
C LEU A 70 -18.16 18.58 4.54
N ALA A 71 -18.21 19.53 5.49
CA ALA A 71 -17.22 19.64 6.57
C ALA A 71 -16.88 18.30 7.26
N PRO A 72 -17.86 17.53 7.81
CA PRO A 72 -17.54 16.27 8.47
C PRO A 72 -17.01 15.19 7.51
N TYR A 73 -17.39 15.23 6.24
CA TYR A 73 -16.93 14.27 5.24
C TYR A 73 -15.49 14.56 4.79
N LEU A 74 -15.09 15.83 4.76
CA LEU A 74 -13.71 16.24 4.47
C LEU A 74 -12.77 15.96 5.66
N GLU A 75 -13.27 16.04 6.89
CA GLU A 75 -12.55 15.58 8.07
C GLU A 75 -12.33 14.06 8.01
N ALA A 76 -13.38 13.28 7.78
CA ALA A 76 -13.29 11.83 7.63
C ALA A 76 -12.35 11.43 6.47
N ARG A 77 -12.41 12.14 5.34
CA ARG A 77 -11.47 11.99 4.22
C ARG A 77 -10.02 12.17 4.66
N SER A 78 -9.76 13.18 5.49
CA SER A 78 -8.41 13.47 6.00
C SER A 78 -7.92 12.38 6.94
N VAL A 79 -8.79 11.84 7.80
CA VAL A 79 -8.48 10.67 8.65
C VAL A 79 -8.16 9.44 7.81
N GLY A 80 -9.00 9.11 6.83
CA GLY A 80 -8.76 8.01 5.91
C GLY A 80 -7.44 8.17 5.13
N GLY A 81 -7.18 9.40 4.66
CA GLY A 81 -5.92 9.80 4.03
C GLY A 81 -4.70 9.58 4.92
N ALA A 82 -4.76 10.02 6.18
CA ALA A 82 -3.67 9.87 7.14
C ALA A 82 -3.35 8.39 7.43
N LEU A 83 -4.38 7.55 7.57
CA LEU A 83 -4.20 6.09 7.74
C LEU A 83 -3.51 5.46 6.53
N MET A 84 -3.93 5.83 5.31
CA MET A 84 -3.28 5.37 4.09
C MET A 84 -1.81 5.83 4.07
N THR A 85 -1.53 7.10 4.32
CA THR A 85 -0.16 7.64 4.36
C THR A 85 0.70 6.90 5.38
N LEU A 86 0.18 6.63 6.59
CA LEU A 86 0.89 5.85 7.60
C LEU A 86 1.22 4.44 7.10
N GLY A 87 0.29 3.77 6.43
CA GLY A 87 0.54 2.47 5.80
C GLY A 87 1.70 2.51 4.80
N HIS A 88 1.79 3.56 3.98
CA HIS A 88 2.87 3.74 3.01
C HIS A 88 4.22 4.06 3.67
N LEU A 89 4.22 4.80 4.78
CA LEU A 89 5.44 5.05 5.55
C LEU A 89 5.99 3.74 6.18
N ILE A 90 5.10 2.89 6.70
CA ILE A 90 5.46 1.56 7.20
C ILE A 90 6.05 0.71 6.07
N PHE A 91 5.41 0.72 4.89
CA PHE A 91 5.95 0.04 3.70
C PHE A 91 7.34 0.54 3.33
N ALA A 92 7.54 1.86 3.26
CA ALA A 92 8.83 2.45 2.88
C ALA A 92 9.93 2.03 3.86
N GLY A 93 9.68 2.13 5.17
CA GLY A 93 10.62 1.67 6.19
C GLY A 93 10.91 0.17 6.11
N HIS A 94 9.89 -0.65 5.87
CA HIS A 94 10.03 -2.10 5.73
C HIS A 94 10.83 -2.48 4.48
N PHE A 95 10.63 -1.76 3.38
CA PHE A 95 11.36 -1.95 2.14
C PHE A 95 12.83 -1.53 2.27
N VAL A 96 13.11 -0.39 2.89
CA VAL A 96 14.49 0.04 3.19
C VAL A 96 15.19 -0.97 4.09
N ALA A 97 14.51 -1.52 5.10
CA ALA A 97 15.08 -2.56 5.96
C ALA A 97 15.43 -3.85 5.17
N LEU A 98 14.60 -4.25 4.20
CA LEU A 98 14.90 -5.37 3.31
C LEU A 98 16.12 -5.09 2.43
N LEU A 99 16.25 -3.88 1.89
CA LEU A 99 17.38 -3.50 1.04
C LEU A 99 18.69 -3.37 1.83
N ALA A 100 18.64 -2.83 3.05
CA ALA A 100 19.79 -2.67 3.94
C ALA A 100 20.41 -4.02 4.37
N GLN A 101 19.63 -5.11 4.30
CA GLN A 101 20.14 -6.45 4.54
C GLN A 101 21.10 -6.94 3.43
N GLY A 102 21.06 -6.35 2.24
CA GLY A 102 21.87 -6.76 1.10
C GLY A 102 21.40 -8.07 0.45
N ARG A 103 22.00 -8.42 -0.69
CA ARG A 103 21.66 -9.66 -1.41
C ARG A 103 22.26 -10.88 -0.69
N ALA A 104 21.47 -11.93 -0.50
CA ALA A 104 22.00 -13.20 -0.01
C ALA A 104 23.08 -13.72 -0.98
N PRO A 105 24.20 -14.29 -0.47
CA PRO A 105 25.18 -14.94 -1.32
C PRO A 105 24.46 -15.96 -2.19
N GLN A 106 24.62 -15.82 -3.51
CA GLN A 106 24.11 -16.81 -4.44
C GLN A 106 24.79 -18.12 -4.04
N ALA A 107 24.02 -19.13 -3.61
CA ALA A 107 24.57 -20.47 -3.41
C ALA A 107 25.19 -20.83 -4.76
N GLY A 108 26.53 -20.79 -4.79
CA GLY A 108 27.29 -20.90 -6.01
C GLY A 108 26.86 -22.14 -6.75
N THR A 109 26.74 -22.02 -8.06
CA THR A 109 26.83 -23.13 -9.00
C THR A 109 28.02 -23.97 -8.55
N ALA A 110 27.77 -25.04 -7.79
CA ALA A 110 28.80 -26.03 -7.54
C ALA A 110 29.21 -26.52 -8.94
N PRO A 111 30.49 -26.43 -9.32
CA PRO A 111 30.94 -27.04 -10.56
C PRO A 111 30.52 -28.50 -10.49
N THR A 112 29.68 -28.94 -11.42
CA THR A 112 29.42 -30.37 -11.66
C THR A 112 30.69 -30.95 -12.30
N ASP A 113 31.81 -30.90 -11.59
CA ASP A 113 33.05 -31.56 -11.96
C ASP A 113 33.04 -32.93 -11.30
N THR A 114 32.39 -33.90 -11.93
CA THR A 114 32.85 -35.31 -11.90
C THR A 114 32.21 -36.08 -13.07
N VAL A 115 32.70 -35.89 -14.29
CA VAL A 115 32.83 -37.02 -15.20
C VAL A 115 34.32 -37.30 -15.29
N PRO A 116 34.84 -38.36 -14.65
CA PRO A 116 36.22 -38.75 -14.89
C PRO A 116 36.31 -39.14 -16.36
N ALA A 117 37.20 -38.46 -17.09
CA ALA A 117 37.64 -38.92 -18.39
C ALA A 117 38.31 -40.28 -18.18
N THR A 118 37.54 -41.36 -18.29
CA THR A 118 38.09 -42.70 -18.44
C THR A 118 38.78 -42.75 -19.80
N ALA A 119 40.11 -42.69 -19.72
CA ALA A 119 41.04 -42.99 -20.78
C ALA A 119 40.97 -44.48 -21.15
N ALA A 120 41.31 -44.74 -22.43
CA ALA A 120 41.62 -46.02 -23.08
C ALA A 120 40.44 -46.92 -23.48
#